data_AF-A0AAV1IW38-F1
#
_entry.id   AF-A0AAV1IW38-F1
#
_cell.length_a   1.000
_cell.length_b   1.000
_cell.length_c   1.000
_cell.angle_alpha   90.00
_cell.angle_beta   90.00
_cell.angle_gamma   90.00
#
_symmetry.space_group_name_H-M   'P 1'
#
loop_
_entity.id
_entity.type
_entity.pdbx_description
1 polymer ?
#
loop_
_entity_poly.entity_id
_entity_poly.type
_entity_poly.pdbx_seq_one_letter_code
_entity_poly.pdbx_strand_id
1 'polypeptide(L)'
;MSDGTESGAGLAWRLLATLEGGSLFLATSALIAYTARARVKKHKRHRNVNSVLVTNTRNALGSEVKRRLEACGCVVHNCESSDATSVPAKVDALLVIGAETRPGLDGISELVSADIYDNLKLLETLSLVVQRGGCIAWASAGATDDAFSEATHAFDAVIRASLKYVAKKARCEAIWIDRDDSVERVADNVIATLVPCDTRQQRVQTYQVRNIAVQISKFFGRWLKIIT
;
A
#
# COMPACT_ATOMS: atom_id res chain seq x y z
N MET A 1 67.63 -19.66 14.86
CA MET A 1 66.49 -20.60 14.97
C MET A 1 65.24 -19.77 15.24
N SER A 2 64.32 -19.76 14.25
CA SER A 2 62.90 -19.35 14.26
C SER A 2 62.54 -18.03 14.99
N ASP A 3 62.52 -16.87 14.34
CA ASP A 3 61.53 -16.35 13.36
C ASP A 3 60.08 -16.26 13.85
N GLY A 4 59.75 -15.17 14.56
CA GLY A 4 58.92 -14.05 14.04
C GLY A 4 57.52 -14.29 13.45
N THR A 5 56.94 -15.49 13.53
CA THR A 5 55.78 -15.86 12.69
C THR A 5 54.40 -15.78 13.37
N GLU A 6 54.30 -15.49 14.66
CA GLU A 6 53.00 -15.51 15.37
C GLU A 6 52.26 -14.16 15.42
N SER A 7 52.88 -13.04 15.06
CA SER A 7 52.26 -11.70 15.18
C SER A 7 51.55 -11.20 13.91
N GLY A 8 51.76 -11.86 12.76
CA GLY A 8 51.18 -11.45 11.48
C GLY A 8 49.69 -11.80 11.32
N ALA A 9 49.26 -12.95 11.83
CA ALA A 9 47.89 -13.44 11.65
C ALA A 9 46.85 -12.60 12.43
N GLY A 10 47.19 -12.14 13.64
CA GLY A 10 46.31 -11.29 14.45
C GLY A 10 46.11 -9.88 13.85
N LEU A 11 47.14 -9.32 13.21
CA LEU A 11 47.04 -8.06 12.47
C LEU A 11 46.30 -8.22 11.15
N ALA A 12 46.50 -9.34 10.44
CA ALA A 12 45.75 -9.67 9.23
C ALA A 12 44.25 -9.85 9.50
N TRP A 13 43.86 -10.55 10.58
CA TRP A 13 42.45 -10.70 10.98
C TRP A 13 41.80 -9.38 11.38
N ARG A 14 42.53 -8.48 12.07
CA ARG A 14 42.05 -7.14 12.38
C ARG A 14 41.90 -6.28 11.13
N LEU A 15 42.83 -6.36 10.18
CA LEU A 15 42.73 -5.67 8.90
C LEU A 15 41.57 -6.19 8.05
N LEU A 16 41.40 -7.52 7.93
CA LEU A 16 40.29 -8.15 7.19
C LEU A 16 38.93 -7.79 7.80
N ALA A 17 38.81 -7.82 9.13
CA ALA A 17 37.59 -7.42 9.84
C ALA A 17 37.27 -5.93 9.67
N THR A 18 38.27 -5.05 9.55
CA THR A 18 38.05 -3.62 9.33
C THR A 18 37.79 -3.26 7.86
N LEU A 19 38.41 -3.94 6.90
CA LEU A 19 38.28 -3.62 5.47
C LEU A 19 37.02 -4.22 4.84
N GLU A 20 36.69 -5.47 5.15
CA GLU A 20 35.49 -6.14 4.62
C GLU A 20 34.26 -5.93 5.53
N GLY A 21 34.46 -5.85 6.84
CA GLY A 21 33.38 -5.53 7.78
C GLY A 21 32.82 -4.13 7.54
N GLY A 22 33.68 -3.14 7.31
CA GLY A 22 33.27 -1.76 7.04
C GLY A 22 32.44 -1.59 5.76
N SER A 23 32.81 -2.31 4.68
CA SER A 23 32.07 -2.28 3.41
C SER A 23 30.74 -3.01 3.53
N LEU A 24 30.67 -4.12 4.29
CA LEU A 24 29.41 -4.79 4.62
C LEU A 24 28.47 -3.90 5.45
N PHE A 25 29.00 -3.15 6.42
CA PHE A 25 28.22 -2.20 7.20
C PHE A 25 27.70 -1.02 6.36
N LEU A 26 28.51 -0.50 5.44
CA LEU A 26 28.07 0.54 4.50
C LEU A 26 27.02 0.00 3.53
N ALA A 27 27.21 -1.22 3.00
CA ALA A 27 26.25 -1.86 2.10
C ALA A 27 24.91 -2.13 2.79
N THR A 28 24.93 -2.67 4.01
CA THR A 28 23.71 -2.92 4.80
C THR A 28 23.03 -1.61 5.22
N SER A 29 23.78 -0.60 5.64
CA SER A 29 23.23 0.73 5.96
C SER A 29 22.63 1.42 4.73
N ALA A 30 23.29 1.31 3.58
CA ALA A 30 22.78 1.82 2.31
C ALA A 30 21.52 1.05 1.88
N LEU A 31 21.46 -0.27 2.05
CA LEU A 31 20.28 -1.09 1.77
C LEU A 31 19.13 -0.73 2.71
N ILE A 32 19.38 -0.54 4.00
CA ILE A 32 18.39 -0.10 4.98
C ILE A 32 17.91 1.32 4.64
N ALA A 33 18.81 2.24 4.32
CA ALA A 33 18.46 3.60 3.91
C ALA A 33 17.65 3.60 2.59
N TYR A 34 18.01 2.74 1.63
CA TYR A 34 17.32 2.61 0.35
C TYR A 34 15.92 2.02 0.54
N THR A 35 15.79 0.93 1.29
CA THR A 35 14.51 0.29 1.61
C THR A 35 13.62 1.19 2.47
N ALA A 36 14.18 1.90 3.45
CA ALA A 36 13.45 2.88 4.25
C ALA A 36 12.99 4.07 3.39
N ARG A 37 13.84 4.60 2.50
CA ARG A 37 13.48 5.72 1.61
C ARG A 37 12.43 5.32 0.58
N ALA A 38 12.46 4.09 0.08
CA ALA A 38 11.42 3.53 -0.77
C ALA A 38 10.06 3.40 -0.03
N ARG A 39 10.08 3.02 1.25
CA ARG A 39 8.88 2.97 2.10
C ARG A 39 8.33 4.35 2.44
N VAL A 40 9.19 5.32 2.75
CA VAL A 40 8.77 6.70 3.09
C VAL A 40 8.11 7.41 1.90
N LYS A 41 8.52 7.14 0.66
CA LYS A 41 7.86 7.70 -0.53
C LYS A 41 6.43 7.19 -0.72
N LYS A 42 6.11 5.97 -0.28
CA LYS A 42 4.75 5.41 -0.36
C LYS A 42 3.77 6.02 0.66
N HIS A 43 4.27 6.70 1.70
CA HIS A 43 3.43 7.22 2.80
C HIS A 43 3.19 8.74 2.74
N LYS A 44 3.69 9.43 1.71
CA LYS A 44 3.45 10.88 1.53
C LYS A 44 2.25 11.14 0.64
N ARG A 45 1.06 10.71 1.09
CA ARG A 45 -0.17 11.38 0.65
C ARG A 45 -0.19 12.76 1.27
N HIS A 46 -0.11 13.77 0.42
CA HIS A 46 -0.14 15.17 0.83
C HIS A 46 -1.51 15.82 0.59
N ARG A 47 -2.49 15.08 0.06
CA ARG A 47 -3.78 15.62 -0.33
C ARG A 47 -4.91 14.92 0.43
N ASN A 48 -5.70 15.70 1.15
CA ASN A 48 -6.90 15.22 1.80
C ASN A 48 -7.94 14.88 0.73
N VAL A 49 -8.54 13.70 0.86
CA VAL A 49 -9.60 13.23 -0.02
C VAL A 49 -10.92 13.76 0.53
N ASN A 50 -11.52 14.73 -0.16
CA ASN A 50 -12.78 15.36 0.27
C ASN A 50 -13.97 14.86 -0.55
N SER A 51 -13.75 14.50 -1.83
CA SER A 51 -14.77 13.95 -2.72
C SER A 51 -14.37 12.57 -3.23
N VAL A 52 -15.26 11.59 -3.06
CA VAL A 52 -15.04 10.20 -3.51
C VAL A 52 -16.18 9.78 -4.42
N LEU A 53 -15.85 9.31 -5.61
CA LEU A 53 -16.78 8.60 -6.48
C LEU A 53 -16.70 7.12 -6.16
N VAL A 54 -17.81 6.51 -5.74
CA VAL A 54 -17.87 5.09 -5.36
C VAL A 54 -18.74 4.35 -6.39
N THR A 55 -18.22 3.24 -6.90
CA THR A 55 -19.01 2.31 -7.72
C THR A 55 -19.72 1.29 -6.84
N ASN A 56 -20.85 0.78 -7.32
CA ASN A 56 -21.57 -0.34 -6.73
C ASN A 56 -21.88 -0.20 -5.22
N THR A 57 -22.61 0.86 -4.84
CA THR A 57 -22.96 1.12 -3.44
C THR A 57 -24.10 0.25 -2.89
N ARG A 58 -24.67 -0.64 -3.71
CA ARG A 58 -25.75 -1.56 -3.30
C ARG A 58 -25.24 -2.82 -2.60
N ASN A 59 -23.98 -3.17 -2.82
CA ASN A 59 -23.33 -4.27 -2.12
C ASN A 59 -23.13 -3.95 -0.64
N ALA A 60 -23.01 -4.97 0.21
CA ALA A 60 -22.83 -4.79 1.64
C ALA A 60 -21.57 -3.97 1.91
N LEU A 61 -20.46 -4.30 1.24
CA LEU A 61 -19.23 -3.51 1.31
C LEU A 61 -19.41 -2.06 0.83
N GLY A 62 -20.14 -1.85 -0.26
CA GLY A 62 -20.38 -0.50 -0.79
C GLY A 62 -21.20 0.38 0.14
N SER A 63 -22.24 -0.19 0.75
CA SER A 63 -23.07 0.52 1.73
C SER A 63 -22.27 0.90 2.98
N GLU A 64 -21.43 0.00 3.47
CA GLU A 64 -20.64 0.21 4.68
C GLU A 64 -19.50 1.21 4.46
N VAL A 65 -18.81 1.11 3.33
CA VAL A 65 -17.77 2.08 2.95
C VAL A 65 -18.35 3.47 2.76
N LYS A 66 -19.51 3.59 2.10
CA LYS A 66 -20.21 4.87 1.93
C LYS A 66 -20.52 5.50 3.29
N ARG A 67 -21.13 4.72 4.19
CA ARG A 67 -21.48 5.16 5.55
C ARG A 67 -20.26 5.68 6.31
N ARG A 68 -19.12 4.98 6.23
CA ARG A 68 -17.88 5.38 6.91
C ARG A 68 -17.22 6.60 6.28
N LEU A 69 -17.19 6.70 4.95
CA LEU A 69 -16.64 7.88 4.26
C LEU A 69 -17.44 9.14 4.58
N GLU A 70 -18.77 9.05 4.59
CA GLU A 70 -19.65 10.16 4.98
C GLU A 70 -19.44 10.54 6.46
N ALA A 71 -19.28 9.55 7.36
CA ALA A 71 -18.94 9.80 8.76
C ALA A 71 -17.58 10.48 8.95
N CYS A 72 -16.63 10.26 8.05
CA CYS A 72 -15.34 10.96 8.00
C CYS A 72 -15.44 12.38 7.38
N GLY A 73 -16.62 12.81 6.94
CA GLY A 73 -16.85 14.13 6.35
C GLY A 73 -16.54 14.21 4.85
N CYS A 74 -16.35 13.07 4.16
CA CYS A 74 -16.19 13.05 2.71
C CYS A 74 -17.55 13.15 2.01
N VAL A 75 -17.59 13.85 0.87
CA VAL A 75 -18.74 13.85 -0.04
C VAL A 75 -18.64 12.62 -0.93
N VAL A 76 -19.58 11.69 -0.77
CA VAL A 76 -19.63 10.46 -1.56
C VAL A 76 -20.61 10.63 -2.72
N HIS A 77 -20.10 10.47 -3.95
CA HIS A 77 -20.90 10.40 -5.16
C HIS A 77 -21.08 8.95 -5.56
N ASN A 78 -22.31 8.56 -5.85
CA ASN A 78 -22.63 7.22 -6.31
C ASN A 78 -22.65 7.21 -7.84
N CYS A 79 -21.88 6.32 -8.46
CA CYS A 79 -22.02 6.04 -9.89
C CYS A 79 -22.67 4.67 -10.06
N GLU A 80 -23.95 4.67 -10.39
CA GLU A 80 -24.62 3.48 -10.91
C GLU A 80 -24.59 3.54 -12.44
N SER A 81 -24.42 2.39 -13.09
CA SER A 81 -24.17 2.22 -14.53
C SER A 81 -25.22 2.81 -15.48
N SER A 82 -26.27 3.46 -14.96
CA SER A 82 -27.42 3.96 -15.75
C SER A 82 -27.55 5.48 -15.84
N ASP A 83 -26.90 6.29 -14.98
CA ASP A 83 -27.13 7.75 -14.94
C ASP A 83 -25.83 8.56 -15.16
N ALA A 84 -25.41 8.61 -16.42
CA ALA A 84 -24.27 9.41 -16.89
C ALA A 84 -24.49 10.95 -16.81
N THR A 85 -25.63 11.42 -16.28
CA THR A 85 -26.07 12.82 -16.34
C THR A 85 -25.74 13.66 -15.11
N SER A 86 -25.17 13.08 -14.04
CA SER A 86 -24.82 13.84 -12.82
C SER A 86 -23.38 13.65 -12.34
N VAL A 87 -22.46 13.26 -13.24
CA VAL A 87 -21.06 13.11 -12.88
C VAL A 87 -20.46 14.50 -12.55
N PRO A 88 -19.99 14.74 -11.31
CA PRO A 88 -19.49 16.03 -10.89
C PRO A 88 -18.23 16.44 -11.67
N ALA A 89 -17.97 17.75 -11.73
CA ALA A 89 -16.98 18.38 -12.60
C ALA A 89 -15.51 17.91 -12.37
N LYS A 90 -15.22 17.19 -11.27
CA LYS A 90 -14.03 16.34 -11.02
C LYS A 90 -13.97 15.89 -9.56
N VAL A 91 -13.59 14.63 -9.29
CA VAL A 91 -13.47 14.06 -7.94
C VAL A 91 -12.01 13.85 -7.51
N ASP A 92 -11.75 13.83 -6.19
CA ASP A 92 -10.40 13.60 -5.65
C ASP A 92 -10.00 12.11 -5.66
N ALA A 93 -10.99 11.22 -5.50
CA ALA A 93 -10.80 9.78 -5.50
C ALA A 93 -11.90 9.06 -6.27
N LEU A 94 -11.52 7.99 -6.97
CA LEU A 94 -12.41 6.95 -7.48
C LEU A 94 -12.17 5.68 -6.68
N LEU A 95 -13.23 5.12 -6.10
CA LEU A 95 -13.21 3.81 -5.45
C LEU A 95 -14.08 2.86 -6.25
N VAL A 96 -13.44 1.83 -6.81
CA VAL A 96 -14.12 0.73 -7.47
C VAL A 96 -14.29 -0.40 -6.46
N ILE A 97 -15.54 -0.81 -6.23
CA ILE A 97 -15.88 -1.89 -5.31
C ILE A 97 -16.13 -3.14 -6.14
N GLY A 98 -15.29 -4.15 -5.89
CA GLY A 98 -15.40 -5.45 -6.53
C GLY A 98 -16.65 -6.22 -6.09
N ALA A 99 -17.03 -7.20 -6.89
CA ALA A 99 -18.10 -8.12 -6.57
C ALA A 99 -17.76 -8.95 -5.32
N GLU A 100 -18.78 -9.27 -4.54
CA GLU A 100 -18.66 -10.17 -3.39
C GLU A 100 -18.57 -11.60 -3.91
N THR A 101 -17.35 -12.14 -3.96
CA THR A 101 -17.15 -13.49 -4.52
C THR A 101 -17.69 -14.54 -3.56
N ARG A 102 -18.63 -15.36 -4.07
CA ARG A 102 -19.11 -16.57 -3.42
C ARG A 102 -18.11 -17.72 -3.65
N PRO A 103 -18.07 -18.74 -2.78
CA PRO A 103 -17.27 -19.93 -3.05
C PRO A 103 -17.82 -20.69 -4.25
N GLY A 104 -16.93 -21.33 -5.02
CA GLY A 104 -17.25 -22.18 -6.17
C GLY A 104 -17.19 -21.49 -7.53
N LEU A 105 -17.57 -22.24 -8.57
CA LEU A 105 -17.48 -21.80 -9.96
C LEU A 105 -18.37 -20.58 -10.27
N ASP A 106 -19.52 -20.48 -9.61
CA ASP A 106 -20.43 -19.35 -9.76
C ASP A 106 -19.77 -18.05 -9.30
N GLY A 107 -18.98 -18.09 -8.23
CA GLY A 107 -18.23 -16.92 -7.76
C GLY A 107 -17.11 -16.51 -8.72
N ILE A 108 -16.46 -17.47 -9.38
CA ILE A 108 -15.50 -17.17 -10.45
C ILE A 108 -16.19 -16.56 -11.67
N SER A 109 -17.37 -17.06 -12.05
CA SER A 109 -18.15 -16.45 -13.13
C SER A 109 -18.56 -15.02 -12.79
N GLU A 110 -19.00 -14.77 -11.55
CA GLU A 110 -19.36 -13.43 -11.07
C GLU A 110 -18.15 -12.50 -11.04
N LEU A 111 -16.98 -12.99 -10.59
CA LEU A 111 -15.72 -12.26 -10.66
C LEU A 111 -15.37 -11.85 -12.11
N VAL A 112 -15.50 -12.76 -13.06
CA VAL A 112 -15.17 -12.46 -14.47
C VAL A 112 -16.18 -11.49 -15.07
N SER A 113 -17.48 -11.71 -14.87
CA SER A 113 -18.51 -10.84 -15.45
C SER A 113 -18.55 -9.47 -14.78
N ALA A 114 -18.64 -9.41 -13.46
CA ALA A 114 -18.78 -8.15 -12.75
C ALA A 114 -17.45 -7.40 -12.60
N ASP A 115 -16.36 -8.07 -12.20
CA ASP A 115 -15.10 -7.37 -11.93
C ASP A 115 -14.29 -7.13 -13.20
N ILE A 116 -14.13 -8.14 -14.05
CA ILE A 116 -13.28 -8.02 -15.24
C ILE A 116 -14.02 -7.29 -16.37
N TYR A 117 -15.28 -7.60 -16.62
CA TYR A 117 -15.99 -6.99 -17.74
C TYR A 117 -16.60 -5.63 -17.36
N ASP A 118 -17.47 -5.59 -16.35
CA ASP A 118 -18.20 -4.37 -16.01
C ASP A 118 -17.32 -3.34 -15.27
N ASN A 119 -16.68 -3.74 -14.17
CA ASN A 119 -15.94 -2.81 -13.32
C ASN A 119 -14.66 -2.28 -13.98
N LEU A 120 -13.93 -3.07 -14.80
CA LEU A 120 -12.79 -2.52 -15.56
C LEU A 120 -13.23 -1.51 -16.62
N LYS A 121 -14.37 -1.75 -17.29
CA LYS A 121 -14.91 -0.79 -18.26
C LYS A 121 -15.37 0.50 -17.58
N LEU A 122 -16.00 0.39 -16.42
CA LEU A 122 -16.34 1.55 -15.57
C LEU A 122 -15.07 2.27 -15.09
N LEU A 123 -14.05 1.54 -14.67
CA LEU A 123 -12.77 2.09 -14.24
C LEU A 123 -12.13 2.94 -15.34
N GLU A 124 -12.08 2.45 -16.57
CA GLU A 124 -11.53 3.21 -17.70
C GLU A 124 -12.32 4.50 -17.96
N THR A 125 -13.64 4.43 -17.91
CA THR A 125 -14.53 5.56 -18.18
C THR A 125 -14.46 6.61 -17.07
N LEU A 126 -14.55 6.19 -15.80
CA LEU A 126 -14.60 7.06 -14.63
C LEU A 126 -13.23 7.62 -14.25
N SER A 127 -12.13 6.99 -14.69
CA SER A 127 -10.78 7.50 -14.46
C SER A 127 -10.57 8.93 -14.98
N LEU A 128 -11.34 9.34 -16.00
CA LEU A 128 -11.30 10.69 -16.59
C LEU A 128 -11.88 11.77 -15.68
N VAL A 129 -12.73 11.37 -14.74
CA VAL A 129 -13.41 12.25 -13.77
C VAL A 129 -12.50 12.55 -12.57
N VAL A 130 -11.47 11.72 -12.36
CA VAL A 130 -10.53 11.90 -11.24
C VAL A 130 -9.54 13.01 -11.53
N GLN A 131 -9.32 13.86 -10.55
CA GLN A 131 -8.33 14.93 -10.64
C GLN A 131 -6.91 14.35 -10.78
N ARG A 132 -6.06 15.03 -11.55
CA ARG A 132 -4.63 14.69 -11.63
C ARG A 132 -3.99 14.77 -10.24
N GLY A 133 -3.20 13.76 -9.88
CA GLY A 133 -2.65 13.60 -8.54
C GLY A 133 -3.65 13.16 -7.48
N GLY A 134 -4.91 12.89 -7.87
CA GLY A 134 -5.88 12.18 -7.06
C GLY A 134 -5.60 10.67 -7.04
N CYS A 135 -6.59 9.88 -6.67
CA CYS A 135 -6.40 8.45 -6.53
C CYS A 135 -7.50 7.59 -7.09
N ILE A 136 -7.10 6.38 -7.45
CA ILE A 136 -7.97 5.34 -7.97
C ILE A 136 -7.70 4.11 -7.11
N ALA A 137 -8.68 3.73 -6.31
CA ALA A 137 -8.64 2.59 -5.42
C ALA A 137 -9.54 1.49 -5.94
N TRP A 138 -9.10 0.25 -5.75
CA TRP A 138 -9.90 -0.95 -5.95
C TRP A 138 -10.01 -1.68 -4.63
N ALA A 139 -11.23 -1.96 -4.18
CA ALA A 139 -11.49 -2.78 -3.02
C ALA A 139 -12.14 -4.10 -3.45
N SER A 140 -11.39 -5.19 -3.33
CA SER A 140 -11.90 -6.52 -3.63
C SER A 140 -12.65 -7.08 -2.41
N ALA A 141 -13.80 -7.70 -2.65
CA ALA A 141 -14.63 -8.29 -1.60
C ALA A 141 -14.73 -9.81 -1.76
N GLY A 142 -14.94 -10.53 -0.66
CA GLY A 142 -15.24 -11.95 -0.66
C GLY A 142 -14.09 -12.85 -0.17
N ALA A 143 -14.37 -14.16 -0.16
CA ALA A 143 -13.57 -15.14 0.55
C ALA A 143 -12.15 -15.32 -0.02
N THR A 144 -11.16 -15.45 0.87
CA THR A 144 -9.75 -15.70 0.47
C THR A 144 -9.40 -17.19 0.32
N ASP A 145 -10.07 -18.06 1.09
CA ASP A 145 -9.81 -19.50 1.12
C ASP A 145 -10.96 -20.29 0.47
N ASP A 146 -10.94 -20.39 -0.86
CA ASP A 146 -11.83 -21.26 -1.63
C ASP A 146 -11.04 -22.22 -2.53
N ALA A 147 -11.69 -23.28 -3.00
CA ALA A 147 -11.13 -24.26 -3.93
C ALA A 147 -10.57 -23.63 -5.23
N PHE A 148 -11.03 -22.43 -5.58
CA PHE A 148 -10.59 -21.65 -6.74
C PHE A 148 -9.77 -20.40 -6.36
N SER A 149 -9.14 -20.38 -5.17
CA SER A 149 -8.33 -19.25 -4.69
C SER A 149 -7.19 -18.88 -5.66
N GLU A 150 -6.51 -19.87 -6.26
CA GLU A 150 -5.44 -19.61 -7.24
C GLU A 150 -5.95 -18.89 -8.49
N ALA A 151 -7.13 -19.29 -9.00
CA ALA A 151 -7.75 -18.63 -10.15
C ALA A 151 -8.17 -17.20 -9.78
N THR A 152 -8.75 -17.02 -8.60
CA THR A 152 -9.11 -15.69 -8.06
C THR A 152 -7.88 -14.78 -7.96
N HIS A 153 -6.77 -15.30 -7.44
CA HIS A 153 -5.50 -14.56 -7.37
C HIS A 153 -4.92 -14.20 -8.74
N ALA A 154 -5.05 -15.08 -9.73
CA ALA A 154 -4.64 -14.79 -11.10
C ALA A 154 -5.45 -13.64 -11.69
N PHE A 155 -6.77 -13.64 -11.49
CA PHE A 155 -7.64 -12.54 -11.92
C PHE A 155 -7.35 -11.24 -11.15
N ASP A 156 -7.13 -11.30 -9.84
CA ASP A 156 -6.72 -10.15 -9.04
C ASP A 156 -5.39 -9.56 -9.55
N ALA A 157 -4.45 -10.38 -9.98
CA ALA A 157 -3.21 -9.91 -10.58
C ALA A 157 -3.45 -9.13 -11.88
N VAL A 158 -4.38 -9.61 -12.73
CA VAL A 158 -4.80 -8.92 -13.95
C VAL A 158 -5.46 -7.57 -13.61
N ILE A 159 -6.44 -7.56 -12.70
CA ILE A 159 -7.15 -6.34 -12.29
C ILE A 159 -6.16 -5.34 -11.68
N ARG A 160 -5.25 -5.79 -10.82
CA ARG A 160 -4.20 -4.95 -10.22
C ARG A 160 -3.25 -4.38 -11.25
N ALA A 161 -2.92 -5.12 -12.31
CA ALA A 161 -2.10 -4.62 -13.42
C ALA A 161 -2.87 -3.55 -14.23
N SER A 162 -4.14 -3.81 -14.56
CA SER A 162 -5.03 -2.87 -15.25
C SER A 162 -5.23 -1.58 -14.46
N LEU A 163 -5.47 -1.68 -13.15
CA LEU A 163 -5.57 -0.53 -12.25
C LEU A 163 -4.32 0.35 -12.29
N LYS A 164 -3.14 -0.26 -12.20
CA LYS A 164 -1.86 0.48 -12.28
C LYS A 164 -1.71 1.16 -13.64
N TYR A 165 -2.11 0.50 -14.72
CA TYR A 165 -2.06 1.05 -16.06
C TYR A 165 -3.00 2.26 -16.22
N VAL A 166 -4.26 2.12 -15.83
CA VAL A 166 -5.28 3.18 -15.91
C VAL A 166 -4.89 4.37 -15.03
N ALA A 167 -4.49 4.13 -13.77
CA ALA A 167 -4.06 5.20 -12.87
C ALA A 167 -2.83 5.95 -13.42
N LYS A 168 -1.86 5.24 -14.00
CA LYS A 168 -0.69 5.87 -14.65
C LYS A 168 -1.12 6.75 -15.83
N LYS A 169 -2.05 6.27 -16.66
CA LYS A 169 -2.60 7.03 -17.80
C LYS A 169 -3.34 8.30 -17.33
N ALA A 170 -4.11 8.19 -16.25
CA ALA A 170 -4.84 9.30 -15.63
C ALA A 170 -3.96 10.22 -14.75
N ARG A 171 -2.66 9.89 -14.56
CA ARG A 171 -1.74 10.57 -13.61
C ARG A 171 -2.27 10.60 -12.18
N CYS A 172 -2.85 9.48 -11.76
CA CYS A 172 -3.39 9.24 -10.43
C CYS A 172 -2.58 8.15 -9.70
N GLU A 173 -2.72 8.09 -8.39
CA GLU A 173 -2.17 6.99 -7.58
C GLU A 173 -3.10 5.77 -7.65
N ALA A 174 -2.52 4.59 -7.90
CA ALA A 174 -3.23 3.31 -7.83
C ALA A 174 -3.16 2.73 -6.41
N ILE A 175 -4.32 2.42 -5.83
CA ILE A 175 -4.44 1.72 -4.54
C ILE A 175 -5.14 0.40 -4.75
N TRP A 176 -4.51 -0.66 -4.26
CA TRP A 176 -5.13 -1.97 -4.18
C TRP A 176 -5.43 -2.27 -2.71
N ILE A 177 -6.68 -2.63 -2.41
CA ILE A 177 -7.11 -3.15 -1.12
C ILE A 177 -7.43 -4.63 -1.33
N ASP A 178 -6.69 -5.47 -0.62
CA ASP A 178 -6.82 -6.92 -0.72
C ASP A 178 -8.16 -7.41 -0.16
N ARG A 179 -8.56 -8.60 -0.62
CA ARG A 179 -9.74 -9.32 -0.12
C ARG A 179 -9.56 -9.66 1.36
N ASP A 180 -10.66 -9.60 2.09
CA ASP A 180 -10.77 -10.08 3.47
C ASP A 180 -12.18 -10.65 3.64
N ASP A 181 -12.31 -11.67 4.49
CA ASP A 181 -13.59 -12.34 4.76
C ASP A 181 -14.55 -11.41 5.53
N SER A 182 -14.03 -10.38 6.21
CA SER A 182 -14.83 -9.37 6.90
C SER A 182 -14.96 -8.10 6.08
N VAL A 183 -16.20 -7.80 5.69
CA VAL A 183 -16.59 -6.55 5.04
C VAL A 183 -16.15 -5.33 5.85
N GLU A 184 -16.24 -5.40 7.18
CA GLU A 184 -15.84 -4.34 8.09
C GLU A 184 -14.34 -4.07 8.04
N ARG A 185 -13.52 -5.12 7.94
CA ARG A 185 -12.05 -4.98 7.82
C ARG A 185 -11.65 -4.38 6.48
N VAL A 186 -12.28 -4.83 5.38
CA VAL A 186 -12.04 -4.22 4.07
C VAL A 186 -12.45 -2.74 4.11
N ALA A 187 -13.60 -2.41 4.71
CA ALA A 187 -14.03 -1.04 4.87
C ALA A 187 -13.05 -0.21 5.73
N ASP A 188 -12.55 -0.74 6.85
CA ASP A 188 -11.52 -0.07 7.65
C ASP A 188 -10.22 0.18 6.85
N ASN A 189 -9.79 -0.81 6.07
CA ASN A 189 -8.62 -0.66 5.21
C ASN A 189 -8.84 0.41 4.12
N VAL A 190 -10.04 0.48 3.54
CA VAL A 190 -10.44 1.54 2.60
C VAL A 190 -10.31 2.91 3.27
N ILE A 191 -10.91 3.09 4.44
CA ILE A 191 -10.90 4.37 5.16
C ILE A 191 -9.48 4.76 5.55
N ALA A 192 -8.72 3.85 6.16
CA ALA A 192 -7.34 4.10 6.57
C ALA A 192 -6.44 4.50 5.40
N THR A 193 -6.73 4.00 4.19
CA THR A 193 -5.95 4.28 2.99
C THR A 193 -6.40 5.55 2.26
N LEU A 194 -7.72 5.79 2.17
CA LEU A 194 -8.30 6.94 1.46
C LEU A 194 -8.30 8.21 2.28
N VAL A 195 -8.60 8.09 3.57
CA VAL A 195 -8.64 9.19 4.53
C VAL A 195 -7.68 8.82 5.64
N PRO A 196 -6.35 8.98 5.43
CA PRO A 196 -5.41 8.79 6.52
C PRO A 196 -5.82 9.78 7.61
N CYS A 197 -6.42 9.28 8.69
CA CYS A 197 -6.83 10.12 9.80
C CYS A 197 -5.63 11.00 10.15
N ASP A 198 -5.82 12.32 10.14
CA ASP A 198 -4.85 13.29 10.62
C ASP A 198 -4.71 13.18 12.15
N THR A 199 -4.37 11.99 12.64
CA THR A 199 -3.73 11.76 13.94
C THR A 199 -2.32 12.37 13.99
N ARG A 200 -1.97 13.24 13.05
CA ARG A 200 -0.82 14.15 13.14
C ARG A 200 -0.97 15.24 14.19
N GLN A 201 -2.15 15.47 14.74
CA GLN A 201 -2.30 16.33 15.93
C GLN A 201 -2.23 15.59 17.28
N GLN A 202 -2.20 14.25 17.33
CA GLN A 202 -2.22 13.53 18.62
C GLN A 202 -1.15 12.43 18.82
N ARG A 203 -0.27 12.17 17.86
CA ARG A 203 1.00 11.48 18.14
C ARG A 203 2.18 12.17 17.48
N VAL A 204 2.51 13.36 17.98
CA VAL A 204 3.92 13.68 18.27
C VAL A 204 4.34 12.80 19.46
N GLN A 205 4.19 11.48 19.36
CA GLN A 205 5.07 10.57 20.05
C GLN A 205 6.30 10.53 19.18
N THR A 206 7.21 11.40 19.55
CA THR A 206 8.66 11.37 19.37
C THR A 206 9.22 9.95 19.49
N TYR A 207 8.91 9.05 18.54
CA TYR A 207 9.80 7.96 18.18
C TYR A 207 10.91 8.56 17.34
N GLN A 208 11.74 9.29 18.09
CA GLN A 208 12.97 9.91 17.69
C GLN A 208 13.82 8.86 16.96
N VAL A 209 14.02 9.07 15.66
CA VAL A 209 15.18 8.56 14.92
C VAL A 209 16.49 8.89 15.68
N ARG A 210 16.46 9.96 16.49
CA ARG A 210 17.48 10.32 17.48
C ARG A 210 17.76 9.21 18.51
N ASN A 211 16.77 8.46 18.97
CA ASN A 211 16.95 7.41 19.98
C ASN A 211 17.59 6.15 19.37
N ILE A 212 17.29 5.84 18.10
CA ILE A 212 17.95 4.75 17.37
C ILE A 212 19.41 5.13 17.05
N ALA A 213 19.67 6.36 16.60
CA ALA A 213 21.03 6.85 16.40
C ALA A 213 21.85 6.86 17.71
N VAL A 214 21.22 7.19 18.85
CA VAL A 214 21.86 7.16 20.18
C VAL A 214 22.06 5.73 20.70
N GLN A 215 21.16 4.79 20.41
CA GLN A 215 21.39 3.38 20.75
C GLN A 215 22.48 2.75 19.89
N ILE A 216 22.50 3.07 18.59
CA ILE A 216 23.54 2.64 17.67
C ILE A 216 24.89 3.25 18.09
N SER A 217 24.94 4.54 18.47
CA SER A 217 26.19 5.15 18.95
C SER A 217 26.70 4.54 20.26
N LYS A 218 25.79 4.15 21.17
CA LYS A 218 26.15 3.41 22.39
C LYS A 218 26.68 2.01 22.08
N PHE A 219 26.14 1.34 21.06
CA PHE A 219 26.64 0.05 20.59
C PHE A 219 28.03 0.20 19.94
N PHE A 220 28.21 1.19 19.08
CA PHE A 220 29.51 1.52 18.47
C PHE A 220 30.56 1.89 19.52
N GLY A 221 30.21 2.70 20.52
CA GLY A 221 31.13 3.08 21.60
C GLY A 221 31.54 1.91 22.49
N ARG A 222 30.64 0.95 22.75
CA ARG A 222 30.97 -0.29 23.48
C ARG A 222 31.83 -1.24 22.66
N TRP A 223 31.59 -1.33 21.35
CA TRP A 223 32.34 -2.21 20.46
C TRP A 223 33.75 -1.68 20.18
N LEU A 224 33.90 -0.37 19.96
CA LEU A 224 35.21 0.29 19.84
C LEU A 224 36.07 0.07 21.09
N LYS A 225 35.48 0.15 22.29
CA LYS A 225 36.18 -0.09 23.57
C LYS A 225 36.64 -1.54 23.78
N ILE A 226 36.11 -2.50 23.02
CA ILE A 226 36.54 -3.91 23.05
C ILE A 226 37.68 -4.16 22.05
N ILE A 227 37.85 -3.29 21.06
CA ILE A 227 38.79 -3.47 19.94
C ILE A 227 40.04 -2.61 20.08
N THR A 228 39.94 -1.43 20.70
CA THR A 228 41.08 -0.63 21.21
C THR A 228 41.49 -1.12 22.59
#